data_AF-A0A834EDH8-F1
#
_entry.id   AF-A0A834EDH8-F1
#
_cell.length_a   1.000
_cell.length_b   1.000
_cell.length_c   1.000
_cell.angle_alpha   90.00
_cell.angle_beta   90.00
_cell.angle_gamma   90.00
#
_symmetry.space_group_name_H-M   'P 1'
#
loop_
_entity.id
_entity.type
_entity.pdbx_description
1 polymer ?
#
loop_
_entity_poly.entity_id
_entity_poly.type
_entity_poly.pdbx_seq_one_letter_code
_entity_poly.pdbx_strand_id
1 'polypeptide(L)'
;MISIHNEEENAFILDTLKKQWKGPDDILLGMFYDTDDASFKWFDNSNMTFHKWTDQDDDEDLVDTCAFLHTTTGEWKKGNCEVTSVQGTLCKAAIPYEKKYLSDNHILISALVIASTAILTVLGATVWFLYKRNLNSGFTTVFSTAPQSPYNDDCVLVVAEENECV
;
A
#
# COMPACT_ATOMS: atom_id res chain seq x y z
N MET A 1 9.77 5.64 -25.07
CA MET A 1 8.69 6.63 -25.32
C MET A 1 7.36 5.89 -25.27
N ILE A 2 6.23 6.60 -25.24
CA ILE A 2 4.90 5.99 -25.10
C ILE A 2 4.33 5.50 -26.43
N SER A 3 3.78 4.30 -26.43
CA SER A 3 3.01 3.70 -27.53
C SER A 3 1.56 3.49 -27.10
N ILE A 4 0.61 3.65 -28.03
CA ILE A 4 -0.83 3.55 -27.76
C ILE A 4 -1.46 2.54 -28.73
N HIS A 5 -2.09 1.49 -28.19
CA HIS A 5 -2.63 0.38 -29.00
C HIS A 5 -4.15 0.25 -29.00
N ASN A 6 -4.85 1.02 -28.17
CA ASN A 6 -6.31 1.03 -28.11
C ASN A 6 -6.85 2.33 -27.49
N GLU A 7 -8.17 2.51 -27.56
CA GLU A 7 -8.84 3.71 -27.05
C GLU A 7 -8.80 3.78 -25.51
N GLU A 8 -8.83 2.64 -24.82
CA GLU A 8 -8.75 2.58 -23.36
C GLU A 8 -7.41 3.09 -22.85
N GLU A 9 -6.30 2.74 -23.51
CA GLU A 9 -4.95 3.23 -23.22
C GLU A 9 -4.86 4.73 -23.48
N ASN A 10 -5.39 5.21 -24.61
CA ASN A 10 -5.42 6.64 -24.92
C ASN A 10 -6.19 7.42 -23.83
N ALA A 11 -7.37 6.93 -23.44
CA ALA A 11 -8.19 7.54 -22.39
C ALA A 11 -7.51 7.51 -21.02
N PHE A 12 -6.87 6.39 -20.66
CA PHE A 12 -6.10 6.25 -19.43
C PHE A 12 -4.96 7.27 -19.34
N ILE A 13 -4.23 7.48 -20.43
CA ILE A 13 -3.15 8.47 -20.50
C ILE A 13 -3.72 9.88 -20.25
N LEU A 14 -4.80 10.26 -20.91
CA LEU A 14 -5.43 11.57 -20.75
C LEU A 14 -5.92 11.81 -19.32
N ASP A 15 -6.55 10.81 -18.71
CA ASP A 15 -7.02 10.88 -17.32
C ASP A 15 -5.84 11.00 -16.34
N THR A 16 -4.78 10.21 -16.56
CA THR A 16 -3.54 10.26 -15.75
C THR A 16 -2.90 11.64 -15.83
N LEU A 17 -2.79 12.21 -17.04
CA LEU A 17 -2.26 13.55 -17.25
C LEU A 17 -3.12 14.57 -16.50
N LYS A 18 -4.43 14.63 -16.75
CA LYS A 18 -5.34 15.59 -16.09
C LYS A 18 -5.27 15.54 -14.56
N LYS A 19 -5.10 14.34 -13.97
CA LYS A 19 -5.07 14.15 -12.52
C LYS A 19 -3.72 14.42 -11.88
N GLN A 20 -2.64 13.93 -12.48
CA GLN A 20 -1.31 13.92 -11.86
C GLN A 20 -0.42 15.05 -12.35
N TRP A 21 -0.60 15.52 -13.59
CA TRP A 21 0.28 16.49 -14.23
C TRP A 21 -0.48 17.61 -14.94
N LYS A 22 -0.27 18.86 -14.50
CA LYS A 22 -0.50 20.02 -15.36
C LYS A 22 0.61 20.10 -16.42
N GLY A 23 0.60 19.12 -17.32
CA GLY A 23 1.55 18.99 -18.42
C GLY A 23 1.28 20.01 -19.53
N PRO A 24 2.13 20.04 -20.56
CA PRO A 24 1.88 20.83 -21.76
C PRO A 24 0.59 20.38 -22.46
N ASP A 25 0.03 21.26 -23.28
CA ASP A 25 -1.17 20.94 -24.08
C ASP A 25 -0.92 19.77 -25.04
N ASP A 26 0.34 19.56 -25.43
CA ASP A 26 0.76 18.49 -26.34
C ASP A 26 1.93 17.69 -25.77
N ILE A 27 1.86 16.37 -25.91
CA ILE A 27 2.91 15.46 -25.44
C ILE A 27 3.44 14.65 -26.60
N LEU A 28 4.77 14.59 -26.72
CA LEU A 28 5.44 13.77 -27.74
C LEU A 28 5.15 12.29 -27.51
N LEU A 29 4.55 11.66 -28.52
CA LEU A 29 4.35 10.23 -28.60
C LEU A 29 5.64 9.54 -29.04
N GLY A 30 5.76 8.26 -28.74
CA GLY A 30 6.85 7.41 -29.20
C GLY A 30 6.71 6.99 -30.66
N MET A 31 6.31 7.89 -31.54
CA MET A 31 6.01 7.60 -32.93
C MET A 31 6.80 8.52 -33.86
N PHE A 32 7.31 7.95 -34.96
CA PHE A 32 8.04 8.66 -36.00
C PHE A 32 7.53 8.24 -37.37
N TYR A 33 7.70 9.10 -38.37
CA TYR A 33 7.43 8.78 -39.76
C TYR A 33 8.65 8.11 -40.40
N ASP A 34 8.46 6.91 -40.92
CA ASP A 34 9.46 6.17 -41.70
C ASP A 34 9.30 6.53 -43.17
N THR A 35 10.31 7.20 -43.74
CA THR A 35 10.29 7.65 -45.14
C THR A 35 10.51 6.52 -46.13
N ASP A 36 11.14 5.41 -45.72
CA ASP A 36 11.38 4.26 -46.59
C ASP A 36 10.09 3.47 -46.79
N ASP A 37 9.31 3.31 -45.71
CA ASP A 37 8.02 2.60 -45.71
C ASP A 37 6.81 3.53 -45.88
N ALA A 38 7.02 4.84 -46.01
CA ALA A 38 6.00 5.89 -46.09
C ALA A 38 4.87 5.73 -45.05
N SER A 39 5.24 5.44 -43.79
CA SER A 39 4.28 5.12 -42.73
C SER A 39 4.76 5.51 -41.34
N PHE A 40 3.82 5.74 -40.43
CA PHE A 40 4.13 5.98 -39.02
C PHE A 40 4.44 4.68 -38.28
N LYS A 41 5.48 4.69 -37.44
CA LYS A 41 5.93 3.54 -36.64
C LYS A 41 6.20 3.93 -35.20
N TRP A 42 5.98 2.98 -34.29
CA TRP A 42 6.35 3.14 -32.88
C TRP A 42 7.83 2.83 -32.65
N PHE A 43 8.48 3.63 -31.80
CA PHE A 43 9.88 3.42 -31.37
C PHE A 43 10.11 2.11 -30.58
N ASP A 44 9.07 1.54 -29.98
CA ASP A 44 9.15 0.26 -29.28
C ASP A 44 8.99 -0.96 -30.21
N ASN A 45 8.92 -0.73 -31.53
CA ASN A 45 8.72 -1.75 -32.57
C ASN A 45 7.41 -2.53 -32.47
N SER A 46 6.45 -2.03 -31.70
CA SER A 46 5.11 -2.60 -31.67
C SER A 46 4.31 -2.22 -32.92
N ASN A 47 3.30 -3.03 -33.25
CA ASN A 47 2.45 -2.76 -34.41
C ASN A 47 1.53 -1.56 -34.17
N MET A 48 1.34 -0.76 -35.22
CA MET A 48 0.38 0.36 -35.22
C MET A 48 -1.04 -0.15 -35.44
N THR A 49 -1.70 -0.57 -34.35
CA THR A 49 -3.07 -1.13 -34.37
C THR A 49 -4.16 -0.10 -34.14
N PHE A 50 -3.80 1.08 -33.66
CA PHE A 50 -4.71 2.16 -33.27
C PHE A 50 -4.12 3.50 -33.66
N HIS A 51 -4.97 4.42 -34.06
CA HIS A 51 -4.62 5.81 -34.34
C HIS A 51 -5.83 6.70 -34.06
N LYS A 52 -5.54 7.94 -33.67
CA LYS A 52 -6.57 8.96 -33.40
C LYS A 52 -6.12 10.31 -33.95
N TRP A 53 -5.74 10.33 -35.23
CA TRP A 53 -5.27 11.54 -35.90
C TRP A 53 -6.35 12.62 -35.90
N THR A 54 -5.92 13.87 -35.73
CA THR A 54 -6.76 15.03 -36.00
C THR A 54 -6.86 15.25 -37.51
N ASP A 55 -7.96 15.84 -37.97
CA ASP A 55 -8.14 16.19 -39.38
C ASP A 55 -7.19 17.36 -39.74
N GLN A 56 -5.94 17.02 -40.09
CA GLN A 56 -4.91 17.96 -40.54
C GLN A 56 -4.61 17.71 -42.02
N ASP A 57 -4.32 18.78 -42.76
CA ASP A 57 -3.99 18.69 -44.18
C ASP A 57 -2.75 17.79 -44.39
N ASP A 58 -2.87 16.80 -45.27
CA ASP A 58 -1.81 15.82 -45.58
C ASP A 58 -0.71 16.36 -46.52
N ASP A 59 -0.74 17.67 -46.82
CA ASP A 59 0.17 18.34 -47.78
C ASP A 59 1.53 18.76 -47.17
N GLU A 60 1.83 18.39 -45.93
CA GLU A 60 3.09 18.71 -45.26
C GLU A 60 4.22 17.73 -45.65
N ASP A 61 5.44 18.24 -45.80
CA ASP A 61 6.65 17.40 -45.96
C ASP A 61 6.84 16.57 -44.68
N LEU A 62 6.65 15.25 -44.79
CA LEU A 62 6.65 14.34 -43.65
C LEU A 62 8.07 13.94 -43.20
N VAL A 63 9.12 14.49 -43.83
CA VAL A 63 10.51 14.28 -43.37
C VAL A 63 10.67 14.81 -41.94
N ASP A 64 11.35 14.03 -41.10
CA ASP A 64 11.55 14.33 -39.66
C ASP A 64 10.25 14.62 -38.89
N THR A 65 9.16 13.94 -39.26
CA THR A 65 7.85 14.08 -38.59
C THR A 65 7.67 13.08 -37.46
N CYS A 66 7.31 13.61 -36.30
CA CYS A 66 6.87 12.93 -35.10
C CYS A 66 5.37 13.16 -34.87
N ALA A 67 4.81 12.51 -33.84
CA ALA A 67 3.44 12.72 -33.44
C ALA A 67 3.30 13.19 -32.00
N PHE A 68 2.28 14.02 -31.78
CA PHE A 68 1.98 14.60 -30.48
C PHE A 68 0.54 14.31 -30.09
N LEU A 69 0.32 13.90 -28.85
CA LEU A 69 -0.99 13.74 -28.24
C LEU A 69 -1.46 15.08 -27.70
N HIS A 70 -2.60 15.57 -28.20
CA HIS A 70 -3.27 16.72 -27.64
C HIS A 70 -4.02 16.32 -26.36
N THR A 71 -3.61 16.85 -25.21
CA THR A 71 -4.07 16.38 -23.89
C THR A 71 -5.51 16.75 -23.56
N THR A 72 -6.10 17.69 -24.30
CA THR A 72 -7.50 18.10 -24.10
C THR A 72 -8.48 17.21 -24.87
N THR A 73 -8.25 16.99 -26.17
CA THR A 73 -9.11 16.21 -27.09
C THR A 73 -8.76 14.73 -27.12
N GLY A 74 -7.49 14.39 -26.90
CA GLY A 74 -6.99 13.02 -27.05
C GLY A 74 -6.64 12.64 -28.49
N GLU A 75 -6.67 13.59 -29.41
CA GLU A 75 -6.28 13.39 -30.81
C GLU A 75 -4.78 13.59 -31.00
N TRP A 76 -4.26 13.04 -32.08
CA TRP A 76 -2.85 13.05 -32.43
C TRP A 76 -2.62 14.01 -33.58
N LYS A 77 -1.57 14.81 -33.48
CA LYS A 77 -1.16 15.73 -34.54
C LYS A 77 0.25 15.41 -35.02
N LYS A 78 0.50 15.68 -36.29
CA LYS A 78 1.82 15.55 -36.90
C LYS A 78 2.63 16.82 -36.58
N GLY A 79 3.93 16.69 -36.44
CA GLY A 79 4.82 17.84 -36.26
C GLY A 79 6.28 17.42 -36.26
N ASN A 80 7.18 18.38 -36.50
CA ASN A 80 8.62 18.11 -36.55
C ASN A 80 9.12 17.48 -35.22
N CYS A 81 10.05 16.53 -35.28
CA CYS A 81 10.68 15.93 -34.11
C CYS A 81 11.63 16.90 -33.38
N GLU A 82 12.25 17.86 -34.07
CA GLU A 82 13.23 18.83 -33.53
C GLU A 82 12.60 20.02 -32.79
N VAL A 83 11.48 19.83 -32.10
CA VAL A 83 10.89 20.91 -31.30
C VAL A 83 11.63 21.04 -29.96
N THR A 84 12.29 22.17 -29.78
CA THR A 84 12.87 22.63 -28.49
C THR A 84 11.82 22.89 -27.41
N SER A 85 10.52 22.80 -27.73
CA SER A 85 9.39 23.08 -26.83
C SER A 85 8.74 21.85 -26.20
N VAL A 86 9.25 20.64 -26.40
CA VAL A 86 8.65 19.44 -25.79
C VAL A 86 8.94 19.45 -24.28
N GLN A 87 8.01 19.98 -23.49
CA GLN A 87 8.11 20.10 -22.04
C GLN A 87 7.95 18.76 -21.28
N GLY A 88 7.89 17.64 -21.98
CA GLY A 88 7.95 16.31 -21.40
C GLY A 88 7.57 15.21 -22.38
N THR A 89 8.15 14.03 -22.23
CA THR A 89 7.72 12.80 -22.90
C THR A 89 7.20 11.81 -21.87
N LEU A 90 6.18 11.04 -22.23
CA LEU A 90 5.71 9.93 -21.43
C LEU A 90 6.50 8.67 -21.76
N CYS A 91 6.89 7.93 -20.72
CA CYS A 91 7.56 6.65 -20.86
C CYS A 91 6.58 5.54 -20.48
N LYS A 92 6.46 4.55 -21.36
CA LYS A 92 5.79 3.28 -21.10
C LYS A 92 6.85 2.20 -20.94
N ALA A 93 6.73 1.41 -19.89
CA ALA A 93 7.58 0.25 -19.66
C ALA A 93 6.71 -0.93 -19.25
N ALA A 94 6.90 -2.08 -19.89
CA ALA A 94 6.29 -3.31 -19.43
C ALA A 94 6.97 -3.70 -18.11
N ILE A 95 6.19 -3.81 -17.04
CA ILE A 95 6.67 -4.38 -15.79
C ILE A 95 6.62 -5.89 -15.98
N PRO A 96 7.75 -6.61 -16.02
CA PRO A 96 7.70 -8.06 -15.94
C PRO A 96 7.07 -8.39 -14.58
N TYR A 97 5.87 -8.97 -14.60
CA TYR A 97 5.23 -9.52 -13.41
C TYR A 97 6.03 -10.74 -12.95
N GLU A 98 7.24 -10.53 -12.40
CA GLU A 98 7.72 -11.45 -11.38
C GLU A 98 6.73 -11.33 -10.22
N LYS A 99 6.25 -12.47 -9.70
CA LYS A 99 5.42 -12.53 -8.48
C LYS A 99 6.21 -12.04 -7.27
N LYS A 100 6.61 -10.76 -7.24
CA LYS A 100 7.41 -10.16 -6.18
C LYS A 100 6.60 -9.96 -4.89
N TYR A 101 5.27 -10.08 -4.97
CA TYR A 101 4.34 -10.02 -3.83
C TYR A 101 3.89 -11.38 -3.30
N LEU A 102 4.40 -12.48 -3.88
CA LEU A 102 4.15 -13.84 -3.40
C LEU A 102 5.47 -14.53 -3.07
N SER A 103 6.40 -13.77 -2.49
CA SER A 103 7.57 -14.37 -1.87
C SER A 103 7.09 -15.22 -0.70
N ASP A 104 7.42 -16.52 -0.69
CA ASP A 104 7.20 -17.43 0.45
C ASP A 104 7.64 -16.81 1.78
N ASN A 105 8.63 -15.92 1.74
CA ASN A 105 9.09 -15.16 2.91
C ASN A 105 7.98 -14.32 3.55
N HIS A 106 7.05 -13.73 2.78
CA HIS A 106 5.95 -12.96 3.35
C HIS A 106 4.95 -13.85 4.10
N ILE A 107 4.70 -15.06 3.59
CA ILE A 107 3.84 -16.04 4.25
C ILE A 107 4.51 -16.57 5.52
N LEU A 108 5.81 -16.91 5.44
CA LEU A 108 6.59 -17.38 6.59
C LEU A 108 6.73 -16.31 7.67
N ILE A 109 7.00 -15.05 7.31
CA ILE A 109 7.09 -13.94 8.26
C ILE A 109 5.73 -13.69 8.91
N SER A 110 4.64 -13.66 8.14
CA SER A 110 3.28 -13.51 8.67
C SER A 110 2.93 -14.64 9.65
N ALA A 111 3.20 -15.89 9.28
CA ALA A 111 2.95 -17.05 10.14
C ALA A 111 3.78 -16.99 11.44
N LEU A 112 5.05 -16.61 11.37
CA LEU A 112 5.92 -16.49 12.54
C LEU A 112 5.43 -15.40 13.50
N VAL A 113 5.02 -14.24 12.98
CA VAL A 113 4.46 -13.14 13.79
C VAL A 113 3.16 -13.57 14.49
N ILE A 114 2.26 -14.25 13.78
CA ILE A 114 1.00 -14.77 14.35
C ILE A 114 1.27 -15.81 15.44
N ALA A 115 2.21 -16.73 15.22
CA ALA A 115 2.57 -17.73 16.21
C ALA A 115 3.18 -17.09 17.46
N SER A 116 4.13 -16.16 17.31
CA SER A 116 4.76 -15.48 18.44
C SER A 116 3.77 -14.65 19.26
N THR A 117 2.84 -13.94 18.62
CA THR A 117 1.80 -13.16 19.30
C THR A 117 0.83 -14.06 20.07
N ALA A 118 0.41 -15.19 19.51
CA ALA A 118 -0.43 -16.17 20.21
C ALA A 118 0.27 -16.79 21.43
N ILE A 119 1.57 -17.10 21.32
CA ILE A 119 2.35 -17.65 22.44
C ILE A 119 2.45 -16.63 23.58
N LEU A 120 2.74 -15.36 23.26
CA LEU A 120 2.86 -14.30 24.27
C LEU A 120 1.55 -14.02 25.00
N THR A 121 0.41 -14.06 24.31
CA THR A 121 -0.90 -13.85 24.95
C THR A 121 -1.26 -15.00 25.90
N VAL A 122 -0.96 -16.24 25.50
CA VAL A 122 -1.16 -17.43 26.37
C VAL A 122 -0.25 -17.40 27.58
N LEU A 123 1.04 -17.09 27.41
CA LEU A 123 1.99 -16.96 28.52
C LEU A 123 1.58 -15.82 29.46
N GLY A 124 1.17 -14.67 28.93
CA GLY A 124 0.66 -13.55 29.73
C GLY A 124 -0.57 -13.94 30.54
N ALA A 125 -1.54 -14.64 29.94
CA ALA A 125 -2.75 -15.08 30.61
C ALA A 125 -2.48 -16.13 31.71
N THR A 126 -1.57 -17.07 31.47
CA THR A 126 -1.21 -18.10 32.46
C THR A 126 -0.47 -17.48 33.65
N VAL A 127 0.51 -16.60 33.42
CA VAL A 127 1.21 -15.88 34.49
C VAL A 127 0.23 -15.02 35.31
N TRP A 128 -0.66 -14.29 34.65
CA TRP A 128 -1.69 -13.50 35.33
C TRP A 128 -2.61 -14.36 36.20
N PHE A 129 -3.05 -15.51 35.69
CA PHE A 129 -3.89 -16.44 36.43
C PHE A 129 -3.18 -17.03 37.66
N LEU A 130 -1.91 -17.42 37.51
CA LEU A 130 -1.09 -17.93 38.62
C LEU A 130 -0.83 -16.84 39.68
N TYR A 131 -0.52 -15.62 39.25
CA TYR A 131 -0.36 -14.48 40.14
C TYR A 131 -1.63 -14.22 40.94
N LYS A 132 -2.79 -14.22 40.27
CA LYS A 132 -4.10 -14.07 40.91
C LYS A 132 -4.40 -15.20 41.91
N ARG A 133 -4.07 -16.45 41.58
CA ARG A 133 -4.20 -17.59 42.51
C ARG A 133 -3.28 -17.46 43.72
N ASN A 134 -2.04 -17.00 43.54
CA ASN A 134 -1.11 -16.80 44.65
C ASN A 134 -1.61 -15.71 45.62
N LEU A 135 -2.13 -14.61 45.09
CA LEU A 135 -2.79 -13.58 45.90
C LEU A 135 -3.98 -14.11 46.70
N ASN A 136 -4.78 -15.00 46.10
CA ASN A 136 -5.90 -15.64 46.80
C ASN A 136 -5.47 -16.73 47.79
N SER A 137 -4.30 -17.35 47.60
CA SER A 137 -3.79 -18.44 48.43
C SER A 137 -2.92 -17.96 49.61
N GLY A 138 -2.59 -16.67 49.67
CA GLY A 138 -1.85 -16.06 50.78
C GLY A 138 -2.65 -15.87 52.07
N PHE A 139 -3.93 -16.27 52.11
CA PHE A 139 -4.82 -16.13 53.29
C PHE A 139 -5.30 -17.49 53.84
N THR A 140 -4.40 -18.45 54.04
CA THR A 140 -4.67 -19.59 54.93
C THR A 140 -3.43 -19.94 55.72
N THR A 141 -3.14 -19.18 56.78
CA THR A 141 -2.19 -19.62 57.82
C THR A 141 -2.87 -20.69 58.68
N VAL A 142 -2.33 -21.89 58.55
CA VAL A 142 -2.54 -23.09 59.37
C VAL A 142 -2.46 -22.75 60.85
N PHE A 143 -3.48 -23.12 61.63
CA PHE A 143 -3.39 -23.19 63.09
C PHE A 143 -3.62 -24.64 63.52
N SER A 144 -2.55 -25.33 63.93
CA SER A 144 -2.63 -26.61 64.65
C SER A 144 -2.03 -26.46 66.05
N THR A 145 -2.95 -26.49 67.01
CA THR A 145 -2.94 -27.17 68.32
C THR A 145 -1.78 -26.97 69.31
N ALA A 146 -2.16 -26.52 70.52
CA ALA A 146 -1.62 -27.05 71.78
C ALA A 146 -2.78 -27.30 72.78
N PRO A 147 -2.82 -28.44 73.51
CA PRO A 147 -3.87 -28.74 74.49
C PRO A 147 -3.43 -28.51 75.94
N GLN A 148 -4.27 -27.84 76.75
CA GLN A 148 -4.40 -27.84 78.24
C GLN A 148 -5.26 -26.61 78.60
N SER A 149 -6.25 -26.58 79.50
CA SER A 149 -6.47 -27.16 80.85
C SER A 149 -7.95 -26.89 81.25
N PRO A 150 -8.57 -27.62 82.20
CA PRO A 150 -9.98 -27.44 82.55
C PRO A 150 -10.15 -26.47 83.74
N TYR A 151 -10.75 -25.28 83.55
CA TYR A 151 -11.38 -24.55 84.66
C TYR A 151 -12.32 -23.41 84.20
N ASN A 152 -13.24 -23.06 85.10
CA ASN A 152 -14.59 -22.54 84.90
C ASN A 152 -14.77 -21.01 84.76
N ASP A 153 -15.96 -20.69 84.23
CA ASP A 153 -16.92 -19.62 84.54
C ASP A 153 -16.68 -18.13 84.22
N ASP A 154 -17.79 -17.57 83.72
CA ASP A 154 -18.30 -16.21 83.77
C ASP A 154 -17.83 -15.17 82.72
N CYS A 155 -18.74 -14.93 81.77
CA CYS A 155 -18.77 -13.75 80.91
C CYS A 155 -19.54 -12.64 81.61
N VAL A 156 -18.87 -11.63 82.16
CA VAL A 156 -19.54 -10.46 82.71
C VAL A 156 -18.66 -9.22 82.54
N LEU A 157 -19.17 -8.26 81.75
CA LEU A 157 -19.03 -6.79 81.89
C LEU A 157 -17.64 -6.18 81.63
N VAL A 158 -17.44 -4.98 81.10
CA VAL A 158 -18.22 -3.90 80.44
C VAL A 158 -17.13 -2.97 79.90
N VAL A 159 -17.43 -2.16 78.86
CA VAL A 159 -16.99 -0.73 78.72
C VAL A 159 -15.46 -0.58 78.51
N ALA A 160 -14.92 0.24 77.63
CA ALA A 160 -15.28 1.55 77.13
C ALA A 160 -14.44 1.75 75.83
N GLU A 161 -14.92 2.54 74.87
CA GLU A 161 -14.33 3.87 74.60
C GLU A 161 -13.03 3.75 73.79
N GLU A 162 -13.12 3.76 72.47
CA GLU A 162 -13.18 4.93 71.60
C GLU A 162 -11.79 5.56 71.33
N ASN A 163 -11.59 5.81 70.03
CA ASN A 163 -10.61 6.70 69.39
C ASN A 163 -9.18 6.20 69.18
N GLU A 164 -8.49 6.48 68.07
CA GLU A 164 -8.80 7.07 66.76
C GLU A 164 -7.59 6.73 65.87
N CYS A 165 -7.81 6.71 64.55
CA CYS A 165 -6.79 6.46 63.54
C CYS A 165 -5.73 7.57 63.46
N VAL A 166 -4.45 7.19 63.34
CA VAL A 166 -3.49 7.65 62.31
C VAL A 166 -2.62 6.47 61.90
#